data_AF-M1CHJ2-F1
#
_entry.id   AF-M1CHJ2-F1
#
_cell.length_a   1.000
_cell.length_b   1.000
_cell.length_c   1.000
_cell.angle_alpha   90.00
_cell.angle_beta   90.00
_cell.angle_gamma   90.00
#
_symmetry.space_group_name_H-M   'P 1'
#
loop_
_entity.id
_entity.type
_entity.pdbx_description
1 polymer ?
#
loop_
_entity_poly.entity_id
_entity_poly.type
_entity_poly.pdbx_seq_one_letter_code
_entity_poly.pdbx_strand_id
1 'polypeptide(L)'
;MGSLSFEKDFEPSVITPRGLVPPGLIVNGDFGEMMRLKISSTPTTPRKNLNLSVTEPGKNDGPSLDCTLMNYIDTLTQRINYHIGYPVNICYEHYANLAPLLQFHLNNCGDPFLQNTVDFHSKDFEVAVLNWFADLWEIERDQYWGYVTNGGTEGNLHGILVG
;
A
#
# COMPACT_ATOMS: atom_id res chain seq x y z
N MET A 1 -0.09 32.79 -11.30
CA MET A 1 -0.44 31.37 -11.53
C MET A 1 0.75 30.72 -12.19
N GLY A 2 1.56 29.96 -11.46
CA GLY A 2 2.69 29.22 -12.02
C GLY A 2 2.26 27.79 -12.28
N SER A 3 2.35 27.32 -13.52
CA SER A 3 2.16 25.91 -13.85
C SER A 3 3.39 25.12 -13.43
N LEU A 4 3.23 24.18 -12.50
CA LEU A 4 4.22 23.14 -12.25
C LEU A 4 4.12 22.14 -13.41
N SER A 5 5.06 22.23 -14.35
CA SER A 5 5.29 21.19 -15.35
C SER A 5 6.20 20.13 -14.74
N PHE A 6 5.72 18.88 -14.72
CA PHE A 6 6.48 17.74 -14.24
C PHE A 6 7.48 17.31 -15.33
N GLU A 7 8.77 17.49 -15.07
CA GLU A 7 9.82 16.82 -15.82
C GLU A 7 10.07 15.46 -15.15
N LYS A 8 9.65 14.39 -15.83
CA LYS A 8 9.98 12.96 -15.64
C LYS A 8 8.79 12.10 -15.26
N ASP A 9 8.38 11.27 -16.21
CA ASP A 9 7.41 10.19 -16.01
C ASP A 9 7.95 9.23 -14.95
N PHE A 10 7.15 9.02 -13.89
CA PHE A 10 7.39 7.98 -12.91
C PHE A 10 6.93 6.66 -13.51
N GLU A 11 7.89 5.82 -13.91
CA GLU A 11 7.63 4.44 -14.36
C GLU A 11 7.80 3.48 -13.16
N PRO A 12 6.70 3.00 -12.54
CA PRO A 12 6.80 1.97 -11.51
C PRO A 12 7.24 0.65 -12.13
N SER A 13 8.26 0.00 -11.57
CA SER A 13 8.58 -1.38 -11.91
C SER A 13 7.48 -2.31 -11.41
N VAL A 14 6.82 -2.99 -12.33
CA VAL A 14 5.77 -3.98 -12.04
C VAL A 14 6.41 -5.19 -11.36
N ILE A 15 6.19 -5.37 -10.06
CA ILE A 15 6.59 -6.58 -9.33
C ILE A 15 5.37 -7.48 -9.21
N THR A 16 5.15 -8.32 -10.22
CA THR A 16 4.08 -9.34 -10.18
C THR A 16 4.60 -10.61 -9.48
N PRO A 17 4.01 -11.05 -8.36
CA PRO A 17 4.33 -12.33 -7.76
C PRO A 17 4.03 -13.47 -8.73
N ARG A 18 4.83 -14.56 -8.70
CA ARG A 18 4.57 -15.73 -9.55
C ARG A 18 3.15 -16.26 -9.34
N GLY A 19 2.35 -16.29 -10.41
CA GLY A 19 1.03 -16.92 -10.45
C GLY A 19 -0.18 -15.98 -10.34
N LEU A 20 0.03 -14.67 -10.19
CA LEU A 20 -1.05 -13.67 -10.07
C LEU A 20 -1.17 -12.78 -11.32
N VAL A 21 -1.00 -13.33 -12.52
CA VAL A 21 -1.26 -12.59 -13.76
C VAL A 21 -2.76 -12.29 -13.84
N PRO A 22 -3.19 -11.01 -13.99
CA PRO A 22 -4.60 -10.68 -14.17
C PRO A 22 -5.14 -11.37 -15.44
N PRO A 23 -6.36 -11.96 -15.43
CA PRO A 23 -6.92 -12.68 -16.59
C PRO A 23 -7.20 -11.85 -17.87
N GLY A 24 -6.73 -10.60 -17.97
CA GLY A 24 -7.11 -9.65 -19.03
C GLY A 24 -5.98 -9.07 -19.89
N LEU A 25 -4.71 -9.43 -19.66
CA LEU A 25 -3.55 -8.80 -20.35
C LEU A 25 -2.82 -9.73 -21.34
N ILE A 26 -3.50 -10.71 -21.94
CA ILE A 26 -2.91 -11.45 -23.06
C ILE A 26 -3.11 -10.64 -24.35
N VAL A 27 -2.18 -9.72 -24.62
CA VAL A 27 -1.98 -9.16 -25.96
C VAL A 27 -0.87 -9.97 -26.61
N ASN A 28 -1.20 -10.60 -27.75
CA ASN A 28 -0.24 -11.31 -28.58
C ASN A 28 0.81 -10.32 -29.12
N GLY A 29 2.04 -10.38 -28.60
CA GLY A 29 3.16 -9.61 -29.17
C GLY A 29 4.36 -9.53 -28.24
N ASP A 30 5.40 -10.29 -28.59
CA ASP A 30 6.80 -10.12 -28.21
C ASP A 30 7.14 -10.07 -26.71
N PHE A 31 7.35 -11.27 -26.12
CA PHE A 31 8.05 -11.41 -24.85
C PHE A 31 9.53 -11.07 -25.05
N GLY A 32 9.88 -9.79 -24.98
CA GLY A 32 11.25 -9.38 -24.69
C GLY A 32 11.71 -10.09 -23.41
N GLU A 33 12.89 -10.71 -23.45
CA GLU A 33 13.43 -11.53 -22.35
C GLU A 33 13.40 -10.78 -21.02
N MET A 34 12.34 -10.98 -20.23
CA MET A 34 12.38 -10.75 -18.80
C MET A 34 13.38 -11.77 -18.25
N MET A 35 14.57 -11.29 -17.86
CA MET A 35 15.60 -12.11 -17.21
C MET A 35 14.93 -13.02 -16.19
N ARG A 36 14.94 -14.33 -16.46
CA ARG A 36 14.56 -15.36 -15.50
C ARG A 36 15.49 -15.23 -14.31
N LEU A 37 15.06 -14.55 -13.26
CA LEU A 37 15.68 -14.66 -11.94
C LEU A 37 15.61 -16.14 -11.54
N LYS A 38 16.77 -16.80 -11.58
CA LYS A 38 16.99 -18.19 -11.19
C LYS A 38 16.82 -18.26 -9.67
N ILE A 39 15.61 -18.58 -9.20
CA ILE A 39 15.32 -18.77 -7.77
C ILE A 39 15.84 -20.16 -7.35
N SER A 40 16.74 -20.21 -6.35
CA SER A 40 17.16 -21.47 -5.75
C SER A 40 15.99 -22.13 -5.03
N SER A 41 15.77 -23.43 -5.29
CA SER A 41 14.64 -24.24 -4.83
C SER A 41 14.66 -24.63 -3.35
N THR A 42 15.46 -23.98 -2.51
CA THR A 42 15.59 -24.33 -1.09
C THR A 42 14.57 -23.56 -0.24
N PRO A 43 13.81 -24.24 0.65
CA PRO A 43 12.89 -23.57 1.57
C PRO A 43 13.67 -22.55 2.41
N THR A 44 13.32 -21.28 2.28
CA THR A 44 14.03 -20.21 3.00
C THR A 44 13.65 -20.29 4.48
N THR A 45 14.64 -20.44 5.35
CA THR A 45 14.45 -20.40 6.81
C THR A 45 13.69 -19.14 7.25
N PRO A 46 13.01 -19.14 8.41
CA PRO A 46 12.33 -17.96 8.93
C PRO A 46 13.25 -16.74 8.88
N ARG A 47 12.74 -15.61 8.39
CA ARG A 47 13.52 -14.38 8.28
C ARG A 47 14.02 -14.00 9.67
N LYS A 48 15.34 -13.79 9.82
CA LYS A 48 15.90 -13.13 11.00
C LYS A 48 15.62 -11.64 10.93
N ASN A 49 15.36 -11.02 12.07
CA ASN A 49 15.19 -9.57 12.17
C ASN A 49 16.45 -8.87 11.66
N LEU A 50 16.26 -7.80 10.86
CA LEU A 50 17.37 -6.96 10.43
C LEU A 50 17.83 -6.14 11.63
N ASN A 51 19.13 -6.18 11.96
CA ASN A 51 19.69 -5.34 13.01
C ASN A 51 20.09 -4.00 12.40
N LEU A 52 19.19 -3.02 12.49
CA LEU A 52 19.38 -1.68 11.96
C LEU A 52 19.82 -0.74 13.09
N SER A 53 20.85 0.06 12.85
CA SER A 53 21.26 1.15 13.76
C SER A 53 20.63 2.47 13.32
N VAL A 54 20.01 3.17 14.26
CA VAL A 54 19.59 4.57 14.05
C VAL A 54 20.75 5.46 14.47
N THR A 55 21.22 6.30 13.55
CA THR A 55 22.32 7.23 13.80
C THR A 55 21.84 8.66 13.59
N GLU A 56 22.38 9.59 14.37
CA GLU A 56 22.12 11.00 14.20
C GLU A 56 22.62 11.47 12.82
N PRO A 57 21.88 12.37 12.14
CA PRO A 57 22.30 12.89 10.85
C PRO A 57 23.70 13.52 10.94
N GLY A 58 24.64 13.01 10.15
CA GLY A 58 26.03 13.51 10.07
C GLY A 58 27.12 12.57 10.61
N LYS A 59 26.76 11.48 11.31
CA LYS A 59 27.71 10.39 11.63
C LYS A 59 27.61 9.27 10.60
N ASN A 60 28.41 9.36 9.54
CA ASN A 60 28.43 8.36 8.44
C ASN A 60 29.26 7.12 8.79
N ASP A 61 29.00 6.53 9.96
CA ASP A 61 29.78 5.38 10.45
C ASP A 61 29.14 4.04 10.03
N GLY A 62 28.02 4.09 9.28
CA GLY A 62 27.20 2.94 8.88
C GLY A 62 26.95 2.84 7.36
N PRO A 63 26.28 1.75 6.91
CA PRO A 63 25.90 1.58 5.50
C PRO A 63 25.00 2.72 5.03
N SER A 64 25.18 3.14 3.77
CA SER A 64 24.32 4.16 3.14
C SER A 64 22.84 3.78 3.27
N LEU A 65 21.97 4.78 3.45
CA LEU A 65 20.52 4.62 3.46
C LEU A 65 20.04 3.84 2.22
N ASP A 66 20.59 4.14 1.05
CA ASP A 66 20.24 3.47 -0.21
C ASP A 66 20.56 1.97 -0.16
N CYS A 67 21.74 1.61 0.36
CA CYS A 67 22.13 0.20 0.51
C CYS A 67 21.21 -0.53 1.47
N THR A 68 20.84 0.12 2.57
CA THR A 68 19.89 -0.42 3.55
C THR A 68 18.52 -0.67 2.93
N LEU A 69 18.00 0.31 2.19
CA LEU A 69 16.70 0.23 1.52
C LEU A 69 16.70 -0.84 0.42
N MET A 70 17.72 -0.87 -0.43
CA MET A 70 17.85 -1.90 -1.48
C MET A 70 17.89 -3.30 -0.89
N ASN A 71 18.72 -3.55 0.12
CA ASN A 71 18.77 -4.85 0.79
C ASN A 71 17.43 -5.24 1.42
N TYR A 72 16.71 -4.26 1.97
CA TYR A 72 15.38 -4.49 2.54
C TYR A 72 14.35 -4.87 1.45
N ILE A 73 14.34 -4.14 0.33
CA ILE A 73 13.47 -4.41 -0.83
C ILE A 73 13.76 -5.78 -1.42
N ASP A 74 15.03 -6.14 -1.63
CA ASP A 74 15.42 -7.46 -2.12
C ASP A 74 14.90 -8.57 -1.22
N THR A 75 15.02 -8.37 0.10
CA THR A 75 14.52 -9.34 1.07
C THR A 75 12.99 -9.49 0.98
N LEU A 76 12.23 -8.40 0.86
CA LEU A 76 10.77 -8.47 0.71
C LEU A 76 10.36 -9.13 -0.61
N THR A 77 11.06 -8.81 -1.69
CA THR A 77 10.82 -9.37 -3.04
C THR A 77 11.07 -10.87 -3.09
N GLN A 78 12.02 -11.39 -2.32
CA GLN A 78 12.19 -12.84 -2.18
C GLN A 78 11.06 -13.47 -1.38
N ARG A 79 10.62 -12.82 -0.30
CA ARG A 79 9.63 -13.37 0.66
C ARG A 79 8.22 -13.43 0.10
N ILE A 80 7.84 -12.52 -0.79
CA ILE A 80 6.51 -12.52 -1.41
C ILE A 80 6.21 -13.84 -2.15
N ASN A 81 7.23 -14.51 -2.70
CA ASN A 81 7.09 -15.79 -3.41
C ASN A 81 6.69 -16.97 -2.52
N TYR A 82 6.80 -16.81 -1.19
CA TYR A 82 6.52 -17.87 -0.22
C TYR A 82 5.44 -17.44 0.79
N HIS A 83 4.74 -16.33 0.53
CA HIS A 83 3.75 -15.77 1.44
C HIS A 83 2.37 -16.40 1.24
N ILE A 84 2.11 -17.50 1.96
CA ILE A 84 0.83 -18.23 1.91
C ILE A 84 0.19 -18.47 3.29
N GLY A 85 0.86 -18.03 4.36
CA GLY A 85 0.49 -18.35 5.74
C GLY A 85 -0.38 -17.30 6.45
N TYR A 86 -0.66 -16.16 5.80
CA TYR A 86 -1.44 -15.09 6.39
C TYR A 86 -2.32 -14.42 5.31
N PRO A 87 -3.60 -14.10 5.61
CA PRO A 87 -4.54 -13.56 4.62
C PRO A 87 -4.31 -12.05 4.44
N VAL A 88 -3.33 -11.68 3.64
CA VAL A 88 -3.07 -10.28 3.28
C VAL A 88 -2.98 -10.16 1.75
N ASN A 89 -3.53 -9.07 1.21
CA ASN A 89 -3.28 -8.75 -0.19
C ASN A 89 -1.78 -8.42 -0.35
N ILE A 90 -1.17 -8.90 -1.43
CA ILE A 90 0.24 -8.65 -1.77
C ILE A 90 0.40 -8.00 -3.15
N CYS A 91 -0.71 -7.71 -3.83
CA CYS A 91 -0.74 -7.02 -5.11
C CYS A 91 -1.12 -5.55 -4.92
N TYR A 92 -0.15 -4.66 -5.07
CA TYR A 92 -0.28 -3.22 -4.82
C TYR A 92 0.13 -2.35 -6.01
N GLU A 93 0.16 -2.91 -7.22
CA GLU A 93 0.65 -2.20 -8.42
C GLU A 93 -0.06 -0.85 -8.66
N HIS A 94 -1.36 -0.77 -8.36
CA HIS A 94 -2.18 0.43 -8.51
C HIS A 94 -1.88 1.55 -7.47
N TYR A 95 -1.13 1.25 -6.40
CA TYR A 95 -0.77 2.26 -5.39
C TYR A 95 0.27 3.25 -5.91
N ALA A 96 1.00 2.90 -6.97
CA ALA A 96 1.90 3.83 -7.67
C ALA A 96 1.17 5.10 -8.12
N ASN A 97 -0.09 4.99 -8.54
CA ASN A 97 -0.92 6.12 -8.94
C ASN A 97 -1.26 7.06 -7.77
N LEU A 98 -1.19 6.56 -6.54
CA LEU A 98 -1.44 7.32 -5.31
C LEU A 98 -0.16 7.94 -4.72
N ALA A 99 1.03 7.58 -5.23
CA ALA A 99 2.29 8.09 -4.72
C ALA A 99 2.39 9.62 -4.68
N PRO A 100 1.84 10.39 -5.64
CA PRO A 100 1.83 11.85 -5.55
C PRO A 100 1.10 12.40 -4.32
N LEU A 101 0.18 11.65 -3.72
CA LEU A 101 -0.54 12.09 -2.51
C LEU A 101 0.37 12.11 -1.27
N LEU A 102 1.48 11.37 -1.27
CA LEU A 102 2.43 11.30 -0.15
C LEU A 102 3.15 12.62 0.13
N GLN A 103 3.07 13.60 -0.78
CA GLN A 103 3.60 14.94 -0.56
C GLN A 103 2.71 15.82 0.33
N PHE A 104 1.49 15.36 0.65
CA PHE A 104 0.52 16.08 1.47
C PHE A 104 0.31 15.38 2.81
N HIS A 105 0.14 16.16 3.87
CA HIS A 105 -0.24 15.64 5.19
C HIS A 105 -1.77 15.52 5.28
N LEU A 106 -2.32 14.47 4.68
CA LEU A 106 -3.77 14.20 4.74
C LEU A 106 -4.16 13.65 6.11
N ASN A 107 -5.24 14.18 6.69
CA ASN A 107 -5.77 13.76 7.98
C ASN A 107 -7.31 13.88 8.01
N ASN A 108 -8.01 12.75 8.05
CA ASN A 108 -9.47 12.69 8.14
C ASN A 108 -9.94 12.85 9.60
N CYS A 109 -9.57 13.97 10.23
CA CYS A 109 -9.91 14.20 11.63
C CYS A 109 -11.43 14.36 11.83
N GLY A 110 -12.00 13.66 12.82
CA GLY A 110 -13.42 13.77 13.19
C GLY A 110 -14.38 13.02 12.26
N ASP A 111 -15.66 13.33 12.38
CA ASP A 111 -16.75 12.61 11.70
C ASP A 111 -16.70 12.72 10.17
N PRO A 112 -16.77 11.62 9.39
CA PRO A 112 -16.68 11.66 7.92
C PRO A 112 -17.77 12.48 7.21
N PHE A 113 -18.94 12.63 7.82
CA PHE A 113 -20.10 13.33 7.24
C PHE A 113 -20.20 14.81 7.64
N LEU A 114 -19.38 15.25 8.60
CA LEU A 114 -19.35 16.64 9.02
C LEU A 114 -18.29 17.45 8.27
N GLN A 115 -18.59 18.74 8.10
CA GLN A 115 -17.65 19.69 7.50
C GLN A 115 -16.38 19.81 8.37
N ASN A 116 -15.24 19.73 7.70
CA ASN A 116 -13.93 19.87 8.34
C ASN A 116 -13.52 21.32 8.55
N THR A 117 -12.68 21.53 9.56
CA THR A 117 -12.05 22.82 9.86
C THR A 117 -10.73 23.04 9.12
N VAL A 118 -10.17 21.99 8.52
CA VAL A 118 -8.88 21.98 7.82
C VAL A 118 -9.04 21.25 6.49
N ASP A 119 -8.47 21.79 5.42
CA ASP A 119 -8.69 21.29 4.04
C ASP A 119 -7.85 20.06 3.66
N PHE A 120 -6.81 19.73 4.44
CA PHE A 120 -5.92 18.61 4.16
C PHE A 120 -6.54 17.27 4.63
N HIS A 121 -7.57 16.82 3.95
CA HIS A 121 -8.25 15.55 4.21
C HIS A 121 -8.67 14.83 2.92
N SER A 122 -9.14 13.60 3.10
CA SER A 122 -9.62 12.69 2.06
C SER A 122 -11.03 12.15 2.36
N LYS A 123 -11.80 12.83 3.23
CA LYS A 123 -13.16 12.43 3.63
C LYS A 123 -14.12 12.14 2.48
N ASP A 124 -13.98 12.80 1.33
CA ASP A 124 -14.80 12.49 0.15
C ASP A 124 -14.59 11.04 -0.32
N PHE A 125 -13.34 10.55 -0.30
CA PHE A 125 -13.01 9.17 -0.60
C PHE A 125 -13.49 8.22 0.51
N GLU A 126 -13.38 8.63 1.77
CA GLU A 126 -13.87 7.85 2.90
C GLU A 126 -15.38 7.60 2.79
N VAL A 127 -16.17 8.66 2.57
CA VAL A 127 -17.62 8.56 2.39
C VAL A 127 -17.96 7.76 1.13
N ALA A 128 -17.19 7.86 0.05
CA ALA A 128 -17.39 7.02 -1.14
C ALA A 128 -17.19 5.52 -0.84
N VAL A 129 -16.15 5.16 -0.07
CA VAL A 129 -15.91 3.78 0.36
C VAL A 129 -17.04 3.28 1.28
N LEU A 130 -17.49 4.12 2.21
CA LEU A 130 -18.60 3.77 3.10
C LEU A 130 -19.90 3.54 2.32
N ASN A 131 -20.23 4.40 1.35
CA ASN A 131 -21.39 4.21 0.48
C ASN A 131 -21.30 2.90 -0.30
N TRP A 132 -20.12 2.53 -0.78
CA TRP A 132 -19.92 1.28 -1.49
C TRP A 132 -20.21 0.05 -0.61
N PHE A 133 -19.77 0.07 0.66
CA PHE A 133 -20.07 -1.00 1.62
C PHE A 133 -21.55 -1.01 2.05
N ALA A 134 -22.17 0.17 2.21
CA ALA A 134 -23.61 0.27 2.49
C ALA A 134 -24.42 -0.35 1.34
N ASP A 135 -24.09 -0.01 0.10
CA ASP A 135 -24.71 -0.59 -1.10
C ASP A 135 -24.47 -2.12 -1.16
N LEU A 136 -23.26 -2.61 -0.81
CA LEU A 136 -22.92 -4.04 -0.74
C LEU A 136 -23.73 -4.82 0.31
N TRP A 137 -24.07 -4.16 1.43
CA TRP A 137 -24.82 -4.76 2.53
C TRP A 137 -26.31 -4.42 2.50
N GLU A 138 -26.78 -3.78 1.43
CA GLU A 138 -28.18 -3.40 1.24
C GLU A 138 -28.71 -2.47 2.35
N ILE A 139 -27.85 -1.57 2.85
CA ILE A 139 -28.21 -0.55 3.84
C ILE A 139 -28.56 0.75 3.12
N GLU A 140 -29.72 1.33 3.43
CA GLU A 140 -30.12 2.62 2.88
C GLU A 140 -29.14 3.73 3.32
N ARG A 141 -28.86 4.69 2.43
CA ARG A 141 -27.77 5.67 2.64
C ARG A 141 -27.98 6.61 3.81
N ASP A 142 -29.22 6.79 4.24
CA ASP A 142 -29.62 7.57 5.42
C ASP A 142 -29.75 6.70 6.69
N GLN A 143 -29.51 5.40 6.59
CA GLN A 143 -29.65 4.43 7.69
C GLN A 143 -28.31 3.85 8.17
N TYR A 144 -27.18 4.40 7.71
CA TYR A 144 -25.87 4.00 8.20
C TYR A 144 -25.08 5.18 8.74
N TRP A 145 -24.22 4.88 9.71
CA TRP A 145 -23.12 5.73 10.13
C TRP A 145 -21.89 4.84 10.29
N GLY A 146 -20.72 5.36 9.95
CA GLY A 146 -19.47 4.63 10.06
C GLY A 146 -18.29 5.47 9.61
N TYR A 147 -17.10 4.91 9.75
CA TYR A 147 -15.83 5.52 9.35
C TYR A 147 -14.82 4.43 8.94
N VAL A 148 -13.78 4.80 8.21
CA VAL A 148 -12.74 3.83 7.79
C VAL A 148 -11.74 3.64 8.93
N THR A 149 -11.67 2.42 9.45
CA THR A 149 -10.77 2.05 10.56
C THR A 149 -9.36 1.71 10.07
N ASN A 150 -8.37 1.78 10.95
CA ASN A 150 -6.99 1.36 10.67
C ASN A 150 -6.82 -0.17 10.55
N GLY A 151 -7.84 -0.94 10.94
CA GLY A 151 -7.87 -2.40 10.79
C GLY A 151 -9.00 -3.03 11.59
N GLY A 152 -9.22 -4.33 11.39
CA GLY A 152 -10.34 -5.05 12.01
C GLY A 152 -10.35 -5.02 13.54
N THR A 153 -9.20 -4.92 14.20
CA THR A 153 -9.13 -4.79 15.66
C THR A 153 -9.81 -3.51 16.14
N GLU A 154 -9.54 -2.38 15.48
CA GLU A 154 -10.18 -1.10 15.83
C GLU A 154 -11.68 -1.16 15.56
N GLY A 155 -12.10 -1.68 14.39
CA GLY A 155 -13.51 -1.85 14.06
C GLY A 155 -14.27 -2.71 15.07
N ASN A 156 -13.68 -3.82 15.51
CA ASN A 156 -14.28 -4.69 16.53
C ASN A 156 -14.39 -3.98 17.89
N LEU A 157 -13.35 -3.24 18.30
CA LEU A 157 -13.37 -2.47 19.55
C LEU A 157 -14.44 -1.38 19.50
N HIS A 158 -14.57 -0.69 18.36
CA HIS A 158 -15.60 0.32 18.18
C HIS A 158 -16.99 -0.30 18.16
N GLY A 159 -17.19 -1.44 17.49
CA GLY A 159 -18.46 -2.17 17.50
C GLY A 159 -18.91 -2.53 18.92
N ILE A 160 -18.00 -3.08 19.74
CA ILE A 160 -18.28 -3.38 21.15
C ILE A 160 -18.63 -2.11 21.96
N LEU A 161 -18.01 -0.98 21.65
CA LEU A 161 -18.30 0.29 22.32
C LEU A 161 -19.71 0.80 22.02
N VAL A 162 -20.20 0.63 20.78
CA VAL A 162 -21.49 1.18 20.34
C VAL A 162 -22.69 0.22 20.51
N GLY A 163 -22.46 -1.10 20.55
CA GLY A 163 -23.47 -2.12 20.91
C GLY A 163 -23.84 -3.05 19.76
#